data_AF-A0A520A696-F1
#
_entry.id   AF-A0A520A696-F1
#
_cell.length_a   1.000
_cell.length_b   1.000
_cell.length_c   1.000
_cell.angle_alpha   90.00
_cell.angle_beta   90.00
_cell.angle_gamma   90.00
#
_symmetry.space_group_name_H-M   'P 1'
#
loop_
_entity.id
_entity.type
_entity.pdbx_description
1 polymer ?
#
loop_
_entity_poly.entity_id
_entity_poly.type
_entity_poly.pdbx_seq_one_letter_code
_entity_poly.pdbx_strand_id
1 'polypeptide(L)'
;FDPTTKLPFEAATAFFIDGNYGISLGNTIVLQKCDNVEVADIMLNGSSPHLVVGGHWGDTGIQLPADGLFVQDSRRITLRRLAVHHFGRDGIQVLNRLAKSLDDPNREDILLENSTFDYNGRQGLSITGANGLRAVNCSFSHTGRVVIPALGKVLFSNPGAGVDIEPEGGVVSHVRLASCRFVDNAGQGLVSDHYGDAPPVTKDIVLTNCLLWGVTNWSVWLRQPGFLFENCRLYGAFVNGCAQAAGATRFVGCTFEDRPYRGQAAYGLFLVHSDKEARRMSFANCHFIGHHSYLLLARPAAPDTASAFRLRNCTFRYDYGSNPPLGTSDQLLGAVFSGSNTLESSLLPTGSSRLRVLLGDSASSSPVVVAPGSLRLAAASGEYVVQSGLTIGSLGGGARVEVANGNVLVMKGQPNRVPELYIGPTSQLVVKKGGALIVEASTKVLIDGQLVVEEGAYFYQDPQAEVRPGARGQLRLAPGAIQGRPPVPTAAATPAVGRGN
;
A
#
# COMPACT_ATOMS: atom_id res chain seq x y z
N PHE A 1 2.78 -36.05 12.47
CA PHE A 1 2.95 -37.44 12.00
C PHE A 1 2.11 -38.33 12.87
N ASP A 2 1.43 -39.31 12.28
CA ASP A 2 0.64 -40.26 13.08
C ASP A 2 1.59 -41.11 13.96
N PRO A 3 1.37 -41.17 15.29
CA PRO A 3 2.30 -41.83 16.20
C PRO A 3 2.38 -43.35 15.96
N THR A 4 1.37 -43.96 15.33
CA THR A 4 1.30 -45.39 15.05
C THR A 4 1.94 -45.72 13.71
N THR A 5 1.51 -45.05 12.64
CA THR A 5 1.94 -45.35 11.26
C THR A 5 3.25 -44.65 10.88
N LYS A 6 3.65 -43.61 11.62
CA LYS A 6 4.80 -42.73 11.33
C LYS A 6 4.69 -41.97 10.00
N LEU A 7 3.52 -42.00 9.36
CA LEU A 7 3.25 -41.28 8.12
C LEU A 7 2.84 -39.83 8.42
N PRO A 8 2.96 -38.91 7.44
CA PRO A 8 2.34 -37.59 7.52
C PRO A 8 0.86 -37.71 7.91
N PHE A 9 0.44 -36.91 8.88
CA PHE A 9 -0.93 -36.87 9.38
C PHE A 9 -1.47 -35.46 9.24
N GLU A 10 -2.62 -35.33 8.59
CA GLU A 10 -3.37 -34.08 8.44
C GLU A 10 -4.60 -34.16 9.34
N ALA A 11 -4.73 -33.24 10.29
CA ALA A 11 -5.87 -33.24 11.20
C ALA A 11 -7.15 -32.81 10.47
N ALA A 12 -8.30 -33.31 10.92
CA ALA A 12 -9.60 -32.92 10.37
C ALA A 12 -10.07 -31.55 10.87
N THR A 13 -9.51 -31.06 11.96
CA THR A 13 -9.81 -29.74 12.55
C THR A 13 -8.83 -28.70 12.04
N ALA A 14 -9.29 -27.44 11.91
CA ALA A 14 -8.41 -26.35 11.49
C ALA A 14 -7.32 -26.02 12.53
N PHE A 15 -7.63 -26.18 13.82
CA PHE A 15 -6.66 -26.05 14.91
C PHE A 15 -6.24 -27.44 15.41
N PHE A 16 -4.94 -27.70 15.51
CA PHE A 16 -4.43 -28.99 15.95
C PHE A 16 -3.07 -28.89 16.65
N ILE A 17 -2.98 -29.35 17.91
CA ILE A 17 -1.77 -29.27 18.75
C ILE A 17 -1.56 -30.52 19.64
N ASP A 18 -2.06 -31.69 19.24
CA ASP A 18 -1.85 -32.92 20.01
C ASP A 18 -0.37 -33.32 20.00
N GLY A 19 0.29 -33.20 21.16
CA GLY A 19 1.70 -33.51 21.41
C GLY A 19 2.18 -34.83 20.79
N ASN A 20 1.33 -35.86 20.75
CA ASN A 20 1.70 -37.17 20.22
C ASN A 20 1.98 -37.17 18.71
N TYR A 21 1.46 -36.18 17.99
CA TYR A 21 1.61 -36.05 16.55
C TYR A 21 2.73 -35.08 16.16
N GLY A 22 3.30 -34.35 17.12
CA GLY A 22 4.27 -33.29 16.89
C GLY A 22 5.69 -33.83 16.72
N ILE A 23 6.32 -33.53 15.60
CA ILE A 23 7.75 -33.78 15.38
C ILE A 23 8.40 -32.48 14.93
N SER A 24 9.39 -32.01 15.70
CA SER A 24 10.13 -30.78 15.46
C SER A 24 11.60 -31.09 15.17
N LEU A 25 12.21 -30.32 14.27
CA LEU A 25 13.65 -30.38 14.00
C LEU A 25 14.45 -29.53 15.02
N GLY A 26 13.77 -28.75 15.85
CA GLY A 26 14.39 -27.76 16.72
C GLY A 26 14.87 -26.53 15.95
N ASN A 27 15.75 -25.77 16.60
CA ASN A 27 16.37 -24.56 16.05
C ASN A 27 17.88 -24.80 15.93
N THR A 28 18.51 -24.33 14.85
CA THR A 28 19.94 -24.62 14.62
C THR A 28 20.84 -23.87 15.59
N ILE A 29 20.61 -22.56 15.78
CA ILE A 29 21.29 -21.76 16.81
C ILE A 29 20.24 -21.14 17.73
N VAL A 30 20.40 -21.33 19.04
CA VAL A 30 19.56 -20.72 20.06
C VAL A 30 20.40 -19.78 20.93
N LEU A 31 20.04 -18.50 20.93
CA LEU A 31 20.60 -17.47 21.81
C LEU A 31 19.55 -17.10 22.84
N GLN A 32 19.59 -17.77 24.00
CA GLN A 32 18.61 -17.60 25.06
C GLN A 32 19.25 -17.00 26.31
N LYS A 33 18.71 -15.86 26.78
CA LYS A 33 19.26 -15.13 27.95
C LYS A 33 20.74 -14.79 27.78
N CYS A 34 21.14 -14.54 26.53
CA CYS A 34 22.49 -14.17 26.17
C CYS A 34 22.68 -12.66 26.26
N ASP A 35 23.93 -12.27 26.42
CA ASP A 35 24.35 -10.89 26.43
C ASP A 35 25.70 -10.76 25.74
N ASN A 36 25.84 -9.78 24.83
CA ASN A 36 27.08 -9.50 24.11
C ASN A 36 27.59 -10.71 23.30
N VAL A 37 26.76 -11.21 22.38
CA VAL A 37 27.10 -12.35 21.51
C VAL A 37 27.13 -11.92 20.06
N GLU A 38 28.14 -12.39 19.34
CA GLU A 38 28.26 -12.24 17.90
C GLU A 38 28.19 -13.62 17.21
N VAL A 39 27.39 -13.70 16.14
CA VAL A 39 27.41 -14.79 15.17
C VAL A 39 27.72 -14.19 13.82
N ALA A 40 28.80 -14.65 13.17
CA ALA A 40 29.28 -14.05 11.93
C ALA A 40 29.86 -15.07 10.96
N ASP A 41 29.82 -14.73 9.66
CA ASP A 41 30.58 -15.42 8.60
C ASP A 41 30.24 -16.90 8.43
N ILE A 42 28.97 -17.26 8.63
CA ILE A 42 28.50 -18.65 8.50
C ILE A 42 27.29 -18.77 7.58
N MET A 43 27.20 -19.95 6.97
CA MET A 43 26.03 -20.40 6.23
C MET A 43 25.29 -21.46 7.06
N LEU A 44 23.98 -21.27 7.24
CA LEU A 44 23.08 -22.24 7.84
C LEU A 44 22.12 -22.74 6.77
N ASN A 45 22.11 -24.05 6.55
CA ASN A 45 21.26 -24.70 5.55
C ASN A 45 20.32 -25.69 6.23
N GLY A 46 19.02 -25.43 6.21
CA GLY A 46 18.01 -26.31 6.80
C GLY A 46 17.64 -27.53 5.95
N SER A 47 18.22 -27.66 4.75
CA SER A 47 18.04 -28.81 3.85
C SER A 47 16.56 -29.12 3.51
N SER A 48 15.71 -28.09 3.43
CA SER A 48 14.27 -28.23 3.18
C SER A 48 13.86 -29.07 1.97
N PRO A 49 14.59 -29.11 0.83
CA PRO A 49 14.24 -29.99 -0.28
C PRO A 49 14.26 -31.49 0.07
N HIS A 50 14.96 -31.87 1.14
CA HIS A 50 15.10 -33.27 1.57
C HIS A 50 14.23 -33.61 2.79
N LEU A 51 13.40 -32.68 3.25
CA LEU A 51 12.54 -32.92 4.41
C LEU A 51 11.37 -33.83 4.07
N VAL A 52 11.05 -34.72 5.01
CA VAL A 52 9.73 -35.35 5.09
C VAL A 52 8.88 -34.46 5.97
N VAL A 53 7.77 -33.94 5.44
CA VAL A 53 6.93 -32.95 6.13
C VAL A 53 5.59 -33.57 6.48
N GLY A 54 5.17 -33.35 7.73
CA GLY A 54 3.86 -33.77 8.22
C GLY A 54 2.72 -32.90 7.68
N GLY A 55 1.53 -33.07 8.24
CA GLY A 55 0.43 -32.12 8.05
C GLY A 55 0.58 -30.88 8.92
N HIS A 56 -0.47 -30.06 8.95
CA HIS A 56 -0.48 -28.82 9.73
C HIS A 56 -0.33 -29.05 11.25
N TRP A 57 0.16 -28.02 11.94
CA TRP A 57 0.30 -27.95 13.40
C TRP A 57 0.10 -26.50 13.86
N GLY A 58 -0.83 -26.28 14.78
CA GLY A 58 -1.32 -24.97 15.17
C GLY A 58 -2.66 -24.65 14.52
N ASP A 59 -2.95 -23.36 14.36
CA ASP A 59 -4.13 -22.84 13.66
C ASP A 59 -3.94 -22.76 12.13
N THR A 60 -2.70 -22.52 11.69
CA THR A 60 -2.37 -22.36 10.28
C THR A 60 -1.00 -22.94 9.94
N GLY A 61 -0.93 -23.73 8.87
CA GLY A 61 0.33 -24.27 8.34
C GLY A 61 1.09 -25.13 9.34
N ILE A 62 2.42 -25.07 9.30
CA ILE A 62 3.33 -25.82 10.18
C ILE A 62 4.01 -24.82 11.12
N GLN A 63 3.76 -24.94 12.41
CA GLN A 63 4.28 -24.00 13.43
C GLN A 63 5.28 -24.63 14.40
N LEU A 64 5.64 -25.90 14.23
CA LEU A 64 6.67 -26.55 15.03
C LEU A 64 8.07 -25.96 14.71
N PRO A 65 8.98 -25.87 15.70
CA PRO A 65 10.32 -25.34 15.47
C PRO A 65 11.06 -26.10 14.37
N ALA A 66 11.62 -25.33 13.44
CA ALA A 66 12.49 -25.78 12.36
C ALA A 66 13.27 -24.57 11.82
N ASP A 67 13.79 -23.74 12.73
CA ASP A 67 14.37 -22.44 12.38
C ASP A 67 15.89 -22.48 12.24
N GLY A 68 16.42 -21.49 11.51
CA GLY A 68 17.86 -21.23 11.46
C GLY A 68 18.37 -20.68 12.79
N LEU A 69 17.88 -19.50 13.20
CA LEU A 69 18.26 -18.86 14.45
C LEU A 69 17.04 -18.55 15.31
N PHE A 70 17.22 -18.64 16.63
CA PHE A 70 16.21 -18.25 17.60
C PHE A 70 16.85 -17.39 18.68
N VAL A 71 16.46 -16.11 18.75
CA VAL A 71 16.92 -15.17 19.77
C VAL A 71 15.80 -14.96 20.78
N GLN A 72 16.06 -15.29 22.04
CA GLN A 72 15.09 -15.15 23.12
C GLN A 72 15.71 -14.51 24.36
N ASP A 73 14.97 -13.57 24.94
CA ASP A 73 15.27 -12.85 26.17
C ASP A 73 16.74 -12.38 26.27
N SER A 74 17.32 -11.92 25.15
CA SER A 74 18.75 -11.61 25.00
C SER A 74 19.00 -10.13 24.66
N ARG A 75 20.23 -9.65 24.90
CA ARG A 75 20.66 -8.27 24.58
C ARG A 75 22.02 -8.23 23.88
N ARG A 76 22.32 -7.14 23.16
CA ARG A 76 23.60 -6.91 22.47
C ARG A 76 23.99 -8.10 21.60
N ILE A 77 23.09 -8.48 20.72
CA ILE A 77 23.27 -9.61 19.81
C ILE A 77 23.60 -9.06 18.44
N THR A 78 24.73 -9.46 17.87
CA THR A 78 25.14 -9.08 16.51
C THR A 78 25.17 -10.32 15.62
N LEU A 79 24.36 -10.28 14.55
CA LEU A 79 24.24 -11.33 13.55
C LEU A 79 24.67 -10.73 12.21
N ARG A 80 25.87 -11.06 11.73
CA ARG A 80 26.45 -10.37 10.57
C ARG A 80 27.00 -11.31 9.50
N ARG A 81 26.79 -10.95 8.23
CA ARG A 81 27.29 -11.73 7.07
C ARG A 81 26.85 -13.20 7.14
N LEU A 82 25.58 -13.42 7.48
CA LEU A 82 24.98 -14.75 7.54
C LEU A 82 24.29 -15.10 6.22
N ALA A 83 24.34 -16.37 5.84
CA ALA A 83 23.49 -16.94 4.80
C ALA A 83 22.63 -18.05 5.42
N VAL A 84 21.37 -17.74 5.70
CA VAL A 84 20.44 -18.63 6.42
C VAL A 84 19.33 -19.02 5.47
N HIS A 85 19.26 -20.29 5.09
CA HIS A 85 18.35 -20.68 4.02
C HIS A 85 17.81 -22.09 4.12
N HIS A 86 16.71 -22.33 3.42
CA HIS A 86 16.10 -23.64 3.26
C HIS A 86 15.71 -24.29 4.60
N PHE A 87 15.29 -23.48 5.59
CA PHE A 87 14.72 -23.97 6.84
C PHE A 87 13.25 -24.37 6.72
N GLY A 88 12.83 -25.30 7.59
CA GLY A 88 11.46 -25.82 7.61
C GLY A 88 10.41 -24.77 7.98
N ARG A 89 10.80 -23.83 8.85
CA ARG A 89 9.96 -22.73 9.34
C ARG A 89 10.60 -21.38 9.07
N ASP A 90 11.18 -20.71 10.06
CA ASP A 90 11.66 -19.33 9.93
C ASP A 90 13.18 -19.31 9.75
N GLY A 91 13.69 -18.33 8.99
CA GLY A 91 15.14 -18.10 8.92
C GLY A 91 15.67 -17.67 10.28
N ILE A 92 15.01 -16.69 10.90
CA ILE A 92 15.24 -16.25 12.26
C ILE A 92 13.95 -15.85 12.95
N GLN A 93 13.81 -16.18 14.23
CA GLN A 93 12.80 -15.62 15.10
C GLN A 93 13.44 -14.85 16.27
N VAL A 94 12.94 -13.64 16.53
CA VAL A 94 13.30 -12.84 17.71
C VAL A 94 12.08 -12.71 18.62
N LEU A 95 12.20 -13.27 19.83
CA LEU A 95 11.16 -13.32 20.84
C LEU A 95 11.72 -12.93 22.21
N ASN A 96 11.89 -11.64 22.43
CA ASN A 96 12.25 -11.06 23.72
C ASN A 96 11.02 -10.61 24.51
N ARG A 97 11.02 -10.91 25.81
CA ARG A 97 10.03 -10.45 26.81
C ARG A 97 10.64 -9.50 27.83
N LEU A 98 11.77 -8.90 27.46
CA LEU A 98 12.55 -8.03 28.34
C LEU A 98 11.86 -6.68 28.52
N ALA A 99 11.45 -6.04 27.42
CA ALA A 99 10.69 -4.81 27.45
C ALA A 99 9.31 -5.00 28.11
N LYS A 100 8.94 -4.09 29.00
CA LYS A 100 7.66 -4.16 29.76
C LYS A 100 6.57 -3.25 29.22
N SER A 101 6.90 -2.32 28.34
CA SER A 101 5.95 -1.43 27.68
C SER A 101 6.54 -0.91 26.36
N LEU A 102 5.69 -0.30 25.51
CA LEU A 102 6.12 0.35 24.26
C LEU A 102 7.08 1.53 24.46
N ASP A 103 7.14 2.05 25.68
CA ASP A 103 7.97 3.19 26.09
C ASP A 103 9.15 2.77 26.96
N ASP A 104 9.46 1.47 27.02
CA ASP A 104 10.60 0.97 27.79
C ASP A 104 11.91 1.57 27.21
N PRO A 105 12.67 2.35 28.00
CA PRO A 105 13.89 2.99 27.51
C PRO A 105 15.03 1.99 27.28
N ASN A 106 14.94 0.78 27.84
CA ASN A 106 16.00 -0.21 27.81
C ASN A 106 15.95 -1.04 26.53
N ARG A 107 16.50 -0.47 25.45
CA ARG A 107 16.66 -1.16 24.17
C ARG A 107 17.57 -2.38 24.31
N GLU A 108 17.22 -3.42 23.58
CA GLU A 108 17.85 -4.74 23.61
C GLU A 108 19.06 -4.81 22.67
N ASP A 109 19.18 -3.89 21.71
CA ASP A 109 20.29 -3.77 20.74
C ASP A 109 20.59 -5.11 20.03
N ILE A 110 19.60 -5.57 19.25
CA ILE A 110 19.72 -6.72 18.36
C ILE A 110 20.01 -6.20 16.96
N LEU A 111 21.16 -6.57 16.38
CA LEU A 111 21.61 -6.12 15.06
C LEU A 111 21.73 -7.31 14.10
N LEU A 112 21.02 -7.23 12.98
CA LEU A 112 21.22 -8.06 11.80
C LEU A 112 21.89 -7.20 10.73
N GLU A 113 23.04 -7.63 10.20
CA GLU A 113 23.80 -6.82 9.25
C GLU A 113 24.30 -7.65 8.07
N ASN A 114 24.14 -7.15 6.85
CA ASN A 114 24.69 -7.76 5.63
C ASN A 114 24.35 -9.26 5.49
N SER A 115 23.13 -9.66 5.87
CA SER A 115 22.74 -11.07 5.99
C SER A 115 21.57 -11.42 5.08
N THR A 116 21.52 -12.67 4.65
CA THR A 116 20.48 -13.19 3.75
C THR A 116 19.72 -14.31 4.42
N PHE A 117 18.39 -14.21 4.42
CA PHE A 117 17.42 -15.18 4.92
C PHE A 117 16.52 -15.56 3.75
N ASP A 118 16.79 -16.70 3.13
CA ASP A 118 16.26 -17.02 1.79
C ASP A 118 15.62 -18.40 1.76
N TYR A 119 14.54 -18.59 0.99
CA TYR A 119 13.96 -19.92 0.75
C TYR A 119 13.54 -20.69 2.01
N ASN A 120 13.18 -20.00 3.10
CA ASN A 120 12.66 -20.63 4.32
C ASN A 120 11.16 -20.93 4.18
N GLY A 121 10.67 -21.97 4.84
CA GLY A 121 9.31 -22.49 4.65
C GLY A 121 8.18 -21.56 5.09
N ARG A 122 8.41 -20.74 6.11
CA ARG A 122 7.42 -19.82 6.69
C ARG A 122 7.88 -18.37 6.54
N GLN A 123 8.93 -17.92 7.22
CA GLN A 123 9.37 -16.52 7.13
C GLN A 123 10.88 -16.33 7.02
N GLY A 124 11.31 -15.17 6.55
CA GLY A 124 12.71 -14.78 6.60
C GLY A 124 13.10 -14.35 8.01
N LEU A 125 12.30 -13.45 8.59
CA LEU A 125 12.45 -12.96 9.96
C LEU A 125 11.08 -12.77 10.64
N SER A 126 10.92 -13.39 11.80
CA SER A 126 9.80 -13.15 12.72
C SER A 126 10.23 -12.23 13.87
N ILE A 127 9.48 -11.17 14.11
CA ILE A 127 9.67 -10.27 15.25
C ILE A 127 8.43 -10.36 16.13
N THR A 128 8.49 -11.25 17.12
CA THR A 128 7.36 -11.48 18.04
C THR A 128 7.55 -10.91 19.45
N GLY A 129 8.71 -10.30 19.68
CA GLY A 129 9.03 -9.45 20.82
C GLY A 129 10.42 -8.86 20.64
N ALA A 130 10.53 -7.54 20.52
CA ALA A 130 11.82 -6.85 20.39
C ALA A 130 11.68 -5.35 20.69
N ASN A 131 12.62 -4.81 21.46
CA ASN A 131 12.77 -3.37 21.66
C ASN A 131 14.13 -2.91 21.14
N GLY A 132 14.19 -2.27 19.98
CA GLY A 132 15.44 -1.76 19.41
C GLY A 132 16.18 -2.74 18.50
N LEU A 133 15.45 -3.57 17.75
CA LEU A 133 16.02 -4.40 16.68
C LEU A 133 16.38 -3.56 15.46
N ARG A 134 17.55 -3.82 14.86
CA ARG A 134 18.01 -3.21 13.61
C ARG A 134 18.38 -4.30 12.60
N ALA A 135 17.88 -4.19 11.38
CA ALA A 135 18.37 -4.95 10.23
C ALA A 135 18.92 -3.98 9.18
N VAL A 136 20.15 -4.20 8.71
CA VAL A 136 20.84 -3.30 7.77
C VAL A 136 21.41 -4.13 6.63
N ASN A 137 21.08 -3.74 5.39
CA ASN A 137 21.53 -4.42 4.17
C ASN A 137 21.20 -5.93 4.16
N CYS A 138 20.03 -6.30 4.71
CA CYS A 138 19.60 -7.70 4.76
C CYS A 138 18.60 -8.06 3.66
N SER A 139 18.54 -9.34 3.29
CA SER A 139 17.52 -9.88 2.40
C SER A 139 16.65 -10.90 3.14
N PHE A 140 15.34 -10.77 3.02
CA PHE A 140 14.32 -11.67 3.56
C PHE A 140 13.38 -12.07 2.42
N SER A 141 13.84 -12.98 1.57
CA SER A 141 13.26 -13.21 0.23
C SER A 141 12.96 -14.68 -0.04
N HIS A 142 12.16 -14.92 -1.07
CA HIS A 142 11.79 -16.24 -1.58
C HIS A 142 11.28 -17.24 -0.53
N THR A 143 10.72 -16.77 0.61
CA THR A 143 10.10 -17.68 1.57
C THR A 143 8.89 -18.37 0.97
N GLY A 144 8.68 -19.63 1.36
CA GLY A 144 7.61 -20.46 0.82
C GLY A 144 7.81 -20.90 -0.64
N ARG A 145 9.01 -20.75 -1.22
CA ARG A 145 9.28 -21.07 -2.64
C ARG A 145 9.96 -22.41 -2.88
N VAL A 146 10.48 -23.08 -1.85
CA VAL A 146 11.21 -24.35 -2.03
C VAL A 146 10.24 -25.46 -2.40
N VAL A 147 10.49 -26.18 -3.49
CA VAL A 147 9.77 -27.41 -3.82
C VAL A 147 10.42 -28.58 -3.07
N ILE A 148 9.61 -29.38 -2.38
CA ILE A 148 10.04 -30.66 -1.80
C ILE A 148 9.73 -31.75 -2.83
N PRO A 149 10.73 -32.34 -3.51
CA PRO A 149 10.51 -33.30 -4.58
C PRO A 149 9.71 -34.52 -4.12
N ALA A 150 9.94 -34.99 -2.89
CA ALA A 150 9.22 -36.13 -2.31
C ALA A 150 7.71 -35.88 -2.14
N LEU A 151 7.29 -34.61 -2.07
CA LEU A 151 5.89 -34.22 -1.92
C LEU A 151 5.29 -33.63 -3.20
N GLY A 152 6.13 -33.31 -4.20
CA GLY A 152 5.71 -32.63 -5.43
C GLY A 152 5.10 -31.23 -5.21
N LYS A 153 5.29 -30.63 -4.03
CA LYS A 153 4.69 -29.33 -3.63
C LYS A 153 5.71 -28.41 -2.99
N VAL A 154 5.38 -27.11 -2.95
CA VAL A 154 6.17 -26.13 -2.22
C VAL A 154 6.05 -26.35 -0.71
N LEU A 155 7.17 -26.19 0.00
CA LEU A 155 7.18 -26.01 1.45
C LEU A 155 6.71 -24.59 1.74
N PHE A 156 5.50 -24.48 2.25
CA PHE A 156 4.86 -23.22 2.61
C PHE A 156 4.13 -23.38 3.94
N SER A 157 4.33 -22.43 4.84
CA SER A 157 3.56 -22.25 6.06
C SER A 157 3.17 -20.78 6.20
N ASN A 158 1.92 -20.49 6.58
CA ASN A 158 1.40 -19.14 6.70
C ASN A 158 2.14 -18.37 7.82
N PRO A 159 2.42 -17.06 7.69
CA PRO A 159 2.12 -16.15 6.58
C PRO A 159 2.92 -16.38 5.29
N GLY A 160 4.07 -17.07 5.34
CA GLY A 160 4.93 -17.18 4.15
C GLY A 160 5.72 -15.91 3.84
N ALA A 161 5.90 -15.03 4.83
CA ALA A 161 6.32 -13.64 4.61
C ALA A 161 7.85 -13.46 4.53
N GLY A 162 8.31 -12.34 3.99
CA GLY A 162 9.71 -11.93 4.14
C GLY A 162 9.99 -11.59 5.59
N VAL A 163 9.26 -10.60 6.10
CA VAL A 163 9.28 -10.21 7.50
C VAL A 163 7.88 -10.18 8.07
N ASP A 164 7.75 -10.75 9.25
CA ASP A 164 6.54 -10.75 10.05
C ASP A 164 6.78 -10.02 11.37
N ILE A 165 5.89 -9.07 11.68
CA ILE A 165 5.96 -8.26 12.89
C ILE A 165 4.62 -8.40 13.62
N GLU A 166 4.58 -9.38 14.53
CA GLU A 166 3.38 -9.79 15.25
C GLU A 166 3.74 -9.89 16.74
N PRO A 167 3.41 -8.89 17.57
CA PRO A 167 3.86 -8.80 18.97
C PRO A 167 3.13 -9.80 19.90
N GLU A 168 2.94 -11.05 19.49
CA GLU A 168 2.18 -12.09 20.20
C GLU A 168 2.85 -12.55 21.51
N GLY A 169 4.18 -12.45 21.57
CA GLY A 169 4.96 -12.99 22.67
C GLY A 169 5.57 -11.93 23.58
N GLY A 170 5.71 -10.69 23.11
CA GLY A 170 6.33 -9.58 23.81
C GLY A 170 6.07 -8.23 23.13
N VAL A 171 6.59 -7.15 23.71
CA VAL A 171 6.47 -5.82 23.12
C VAL A 171 7.33 -5.72 21.86
N VAL A 172 6.80 -5.14 20.79
CA VAL A 172 7.59 -4.81 19.60
C VAL A 172 7.64 -3.30 19.39
N SER A 173 8.83 -2.73 19.56
CA SER A 173 9.05 -1.29 19.39
C SER A 173 10.47 -0.97 18.91
N HIS A 174 10.63 0.25 18.36
CA HIS A 174 11.93 0.77 17.94
C HIS A 174 12.66 -0.13 16.92
N VAL A 175 11.91 -0.78 16.02
CA VAL A 175 12.47 -1.62 14.96
C VAL A 175 12.92 -0.75 13.78
N ARG A 176 14.11 -1.03 13.24
CA ARG A 176 14.66 -0.35 12.07
C ARG A 176 15.08 -1.36 11.01
N LEU A 177 14.55 -1.22 9.79
CA LEU A 177 14.98 -2.01 8.63
C LEU A 177 15.53 -1.04 7.58
N ALA A 178 16.83 -1.10 7.30
CA ALA A 178 17.51 -0.16 6.42
C ALA A 178 18.15 -0.88 5.23
N SER A 179 17.85 -0.43 4.02
CA SER A 179 18.37 -1.00 2.77
C SER A 179 18.07 -2.51 2.64
N CYS A 180 16.94 -2.95 3.19
CA CYS A 180 16.53 -4.35 3.17
C CYS A 180 15.71 -4.72 1.93
N ARG A 181 15.66 -6.01 1.61
CA ARG A 181 14.90 -6.56 0.48
C ARG A 181 13.92 -7.63 0.95
N PHE A 182 12.69 -7.54 0.46
CA PHE A 182 11.58 -8.46 0.77
C PHE A 182 10.94 -8.85 -0.56
N VAL A 183 11.53 -9.82 -1.26
CA VAL A 183 11.26 -10.05 -2.69
C VAL A 183 10.74 -11.47 -2.91
N ASP A 184 9.65 -11.56 -3.68
CA ASP A 184 9.14 -12.83 -4.22
C ASP A 184 8.88 -13.91 -3.15
N ASN A 185 8.41 -13.47 -1.99
CA ASN A 185 7.90 -14.38 -0.96
C ASN A 185 6.55 -14.94 -1.42
N ALA A 186 6.25 -16.19 -1.05
CA ALA A 186 4.96 -16.81 -1.34
C ALA A 186 3.82 -16.08 -0.62
N GLY A 187 4.07 -15.64 0.61
CA GLY A 187 3.28 -14.71 1.39
C GLY A 187 3.67 -13.26 1.15
N GLN A 188 3.45 -12.41 2.15
CA GLN A 188 3.69 -10.98 2.01
C GLN A 188 5.18 -10.62 2.03
N GLY A 189 5.55 -9.49 1.43
CA GLY A 189 6.90 -8.93 1.65
C GLY A 189 7.12 -8.59 3.13
N LEU A 190 6.19 -7.81 3.68
CA LEU A 190 6.08 -7.47 5.09
C LEU A 190 4.64 -7.70 5.56
N VAL A 191 4.45 -8.33 6.71
CA VAL A 191 3.15 -8.44 7.38
C VAL A 191 3.24 -7.94 8.82
N SER A 192 2.20 -7.24 9.24
CA SER A 192 1.93 -6.92 10.64
C SER A 192 0.41 -6.81 10.79
N ASP A 193 -0.21 -7.95 11.08
CA ASP A 193 -1.66 -8.09 11.18
C ASP A 193 -2.08 -8.22 12.65
N HIS A 194 -2.89 -7.29 13.11
CA HIS A 194 -3.60 -7.41 14.39
C HIS A 194 -4.80 -6.48 14.34
N TYR A 195 -5.95 -6.96 14.80
CA TYR A 195 -7.20 -6.20 14.76
C TYR A 195 -7.52 -5.60 16.14
N GLY A 196 -7.79 -4.30 16.16
CA GLY A 196 -8.21 -3.57 17.36
C GLY A 196 -7.11 -2.79 18.08
N ASP A 197 -7.51 -2.08 19.13
CA ASP A 197 -6.64 -1.17 19.89
C ASP A 197 -6.04 -1.81 21.15
N ALA A 198 -6.44 -3.05 21.44
CA ALA A 198 -5.93 -3.78 22.58
C ALA A 198 -4.49 -4.24 22.30
N PRO A 199 -3.56 -4.04 23.26
CA PRO A 199 -2.24 -4.65 23.21
C PRO A 199 -2.33 -6.16 22.94
N PRO A 200 -1.33 -6.74 22.28
CA PRO A 200 -0.07 -6.09 21.93
C PRO A 200 -0.13 -5.32 20.59
N VAL A 201 0.37 -4.09 20.58
CA VAL A 201 0.51 -3.24 19.38
C VAL A 201 1.99 -2.90 19.15
N THR A 202 2.34 -2.39 17.98
CA THR A 202 3.71 -1.94 17.66
C THR A 202 3.89 -0.43 17.88
N LYS A 203 5.15 0.01 18.00
CA LYS A 203 5.50 1.43 18.05
C LYS A 203 6.85 1.70 17.39
N ASP A 204 6.92 2.80 16.64
CA ASP A 204 8.17 3.30 16.07
C ASP A 204 8.89 2.23 15.22
N ILE A 205 8.22 1.77 14.17
CA ILE A 205 8.75 0.83 13.18
C ILE A 205 9.12 1.64 11.94
N VAL A 206 10.41 1.65 11.57
CA VAL A 206 10.89 2.45 10.43
C VAL A 206 11.58 1.58 9.42
N LEU A 207 11.16 1.72 8.16
CA LEU A 207 11.80 1.11 7.00
C LEU A 207 12.40 2.24 6.16
N THR A 208 13.69 2.15 5.84
CA THR A 208 14.41 3.19 5.08
C THR A 208 15.15 2.56 3.89
N ASN A 209 14.99 3.10 2.68
CA ASN A 209 15.65 2.63 1.46
C ASN A 209 15.38 1.15 1.11
N CYS A 210 14.30 0.57 1.63
CA CYS A 210 13.94 -0.83 1.41
C CYS A 210 13.28 -1.07 0.03
N LEU A 211 13.39 -2.32 -0.45
CA LEU A 211 12.66 -2.83 -1.61
C LEU A 211 11.72 -3.94 -1.18
N LEU A 212 10.42 -3.75 -1.39
CA LEU A 212 9.36 -4.73 -1.13
C LEU A 212 8.74 -5.10 -2.47
N TRP A 213 8.71 -6.38 -2.83
CA TRP A 213 8.26 -6.81 -4.16
C TRP A 213 7.40 -8.09 -4.07
N GLY A 214 6.08 -7.90 -4.10
CA GLY A 214 5.08 -8.97 -4.01
C GLY A 214 4.54 -9.38 -5.39
N VAL A 215 4.59 -10.68 -5.70
CA VAL A 215 4.20 -11.22 -7.02
C VAL A 215 3.10 -12.30 -6.95
N THR A 216 2.97 -12.98 -5.81
CA THR A 216 1.87 -13.93 -5.53
C THR A 216 0.97 -13.46 -4.39
N ASN A 217 1.41 -12.46 -3.63
CA ASN A 217 0.71 -11.90 -2.49
C ASN A 217 1.15 -10.43 -2.30
N TRP A 218 0.57 -9.75 -1.33
CA TRP A 218 0.79 -8.33 -1.07
C TRP A 218 2.26 -8.01 -0.79
N SER A 219 2.75 -6.88 -1.30
CA SER A 219 4.08 -6.39 -0.92
C SER A 219 4.12 -6.03 0.56
N VAL A 220 3.02 -5.47 1.07
CA VAL A 220 2.85 -5.12 2.48
C VAL A 220 1.40 -5.37 2.88
N TRP A 221 1.21 -6.07 3.99
CA TRP A 221 -0.06 -6.14 4.72
C TRP A 221 0.13 -5.50 6.10
N LEU A 222 -0.59 -4.42 6.38
CA LEU A 222 -0.34 -3.65 7.59
C LEU A 222 -1.62 -3.17 8.26
N ARG A 223 -1.84 -3.55 9.52
CA ARG A 223 -2.91 -2.96 10.36
C ARG A 223 -2.40 -2.31 11.64
N GLN A 224 -1.20 -2.68 12.06
CA GLN A 224 -0.65 -2.17 13.32
C GLN A 224 -0.09 -0.73 13.24
N PRO A 225 -0.03 -0.01 14.38
CA PRO A 225 0.42 1.38 14.43
C PRO A 225 1.94 1.56 14.35
N GLY A 226 2.36 2.81 14.11
CA GLY A 226 3.74 3.25 14.32
C GLY A 226 4.68 3.04 13.14
N PHE A 227 4.17 2.68 11.97
CA PHE A 227 4.97 2.43 10.77
C PHE A 227 5.29 3.70 9.97
N LEU A 228 6.56 3.86 9.64
CA LEU A 228 7.09 4.88 8.74
C LEU A 228 7.95 4.21 7.66
N PHE A 229 7.65 4.49 6.40
CA PHE A 229 8.44 4.09 5.24
C PHE A 229 9.11 5.32 4.64
N GLU A 230 10.42 5.26 4.46
CA GLU A 230 11.23 6.36 3.92
C GLU A 230 12.03 5.89 2.72
N ASN A 231 11.83 6.53 1.56
CA ASN A 231 12.54 6.25 0.32
C ASN A 231 12.47 4.77 -0.10
N CYS A 232 11.36 4.10 0.22
CA CYS A 232 11.14 2.71 -0.13
C CYS A 232 10.60 2.57 -1.55
N ARG A 233 10.86 1.40 -2.15
CA ARG A 233 10.23 0.95 -3.40
C ARG A 233 9.29 -0.20 -3.07
N LEU A 234 8.02 -0.02 -3.39
CA LEU A 234 6.97 -1.01 -3.20
C LEU A 234 6.48 -1.44 -4.58
N TYR A 235 6.83 -2.67 -4.96
CA TYR A 235 6.52 -3.24 -6.25
C TYR A 235 5.43 -4.31 -6.13
N GLY A 236 4.22 -3.94 -6.53
CA GLY A 236 2.98 -4.62 -6.17
C GLY A 236 2.23 -3.87 -5.07
N ALA A 237 1.20 -4.51 -4.53
CA ALA A 237 0.22 -3.82 -3.71
C ALA A 237 0.58 -3.72 -2.22
N PHE A 238 0.38 -2.53 -1.66
CA PHE A 238 0.22 -2.28 -0.23
C PHE A 238 -1.26 -2.39 0.14
N VAL A 239 -1.59 -3.06 1.25
CA VAL A 239 -2.97 -3.17 1.72
C VAL A 239 -3.19 -2.72 3.15
N ASN A 240 -4.40 -2.22 3.41
CA ASN A 240 -4.93 -1.74 4.67
C ASN A 240 -4.31 -0.40 5.10
N GLY A 241 -3.51 -0.39 6.16
CA GLY A 241 -3.06 0.78 6.89
C GLY A 241 -3.65 0.79 8.30
N CYS A 242 -3.01 1.53 9.21
CA CYS A 242 -3.41 1.53 10.60
C CYS A 242 -4.74 2.26 10.85
N ALA A 243 -5.64 1.61 11.59
CA ALA A 243 -6.91 2.20 12.02
C ALA A 243 -6.74 3.25 13.14
N GLN A 244 -5.58 3.33 13.79
CA GLN A 244 -5.29 4.29 14.85
C GLN A 244 -4.66 5.56 14.31
N ALA A 245 -5.35 6.69 14.48
CA ALA A 245 -4.90 8.00 14.00
C ALA A 245 -3.56 8.47 14.64
N ALA A 246 -3.27 8.09 15.88
CA ALA A 246 -2.03 8.46 16.58
C ALA A 246 -0.80 7.69 16.08
N GLY A 247 -1.01 6.47 15.58
CA GLY A 247 0.01 5.59 15.03
C GLY A 247 -0.11 5.40 13.53
N ALA A 248 -0.71 6.36 12.83
CA ALA A 248 -1.04 6.23 11.42
C ALA A 248 0.19 5.84 10.56
N THR A 249 -0.06 5.04 9.54
CA THR A 249 0.97 4.61 8.58
C THR A 249 1.41 5.81 7.73
N ARG A 250 2.73 5.99 7.59
CA ARG A 250 3.31 7.14 6.87
C ARG A 250 4.33 6.70 5.81
N PHE A 251 4.33 7.39 4.68
CA PHE A 251 5.27 7.21 3.57
C PHE A 251 5.91 8.54 3.21
N VAL A 252 7.23 8.55 3.05
CA VAL A 252 8.01 9.73 2.67
C VAL A 252 8.99 9.35 1.57
N GLY A 253 8.91 9.97 0.40
CA GLY A 253 9.85 9.69 -0.70
C GLY A 253 9.68 8.30 -1.34
N CYS A 254 8.59 7.59 -1.03
CA CYS A 254 8.38 6.22 -1.52
C CYS A 254 7.88 6.18 -2.97
N THR A 255 8.25 5.12 -3.69
CA THR A 255 7.71 4.78 -5.01
C THR A 255 6.84 3.54 -4.91
N PHE A 256 5.64 3.62 -5.47
CA PHE A 256 4.72 2.51 -5.67
C PHE A 256 4.65 2.23 -7.16
N GLU A 257 4.86 0.99 -7.57
CA GLU A 257 4.84 0.59 -8.97
C GLU A 257 4.37 -0.85 -9.13
N ASP A 258 3.64 -1.18 -10.18
CA ASP A 258 3.25 -2.57 -10.52
C ASP A 258 4.31 -3.24 -11.40
N ARG A 259 5.58 -3.01 -11.06
CA ARG A 259 6.72 -3.49 -11.84
C ARG A 259 6.75 -5.02 -11.86
N PRO A 260 6.80 -5.66 -13.04
CA PRO A 260 6.85 -7.12 -13.11
C PRO A 260 8.21 -7.65 -12.64
N TYR A 261 8.19 -8.79 -11.96
CA TYR A 261 9.39 -9.50 -11.51
C TYR A 261 9.59 -10.75 -12.35
N ARG A 262 10.72 -10.85 -13.06
CA ARG A 262 11.07 -12.02 -13.89
C ARG A 262 9.92 -12.48 -14.82
N GLY A 263 9.20 -11.52 -15.40
CA GLY A 263 8.06 -11.78 -16.30
C GLY A 263 6.71 -12.05 -15.61
N GLN A 264 6.70 -12.19 -14.28
CA GLN A 264 5.47 -12.27 -13.51
C GLN A 264 4.96 -10.86 -13.15
N ALA A 265 3.66 -10.64 -13.34
CA ALA A 265 3.02 -9.39 -12.94
C ALA A 265 3.16 -9.17 -11.42
N ALA A 266 3.24 -7.90 -11.00
CA ALA A 266 3.15 -7.58 -9.59
C ALA A 266 1.75 -7.90 -9.06
N TYR A 267 1.67 -8.32 -7.79
CA TYR A 267 0.39 -8.73 -7.21
C TYR A 267 -0.47 -7.52 -6.82
N GLY A 268 -1.77 -7.62 -7.09
CA GLY A 268 -2.81 -6.72 -6.59
C GLY A 268 -3.42 -5.80 -7.65
N LEU A 269 -4.71 -5.49 -7.47
CA LEU A 269 -5.48 -4.64 -8.38
C LEU A 269 -5.15 -3.15 -8.24
N PHE A 270 -4.76 -2.72 -7.04
CA PHE A 270 -4.34 -1.35 -6.74
C PHE A 270 -2.94 -1.35 -6.14
N LEU A 271 -2.12 -0.33 -6.42
CA LEU A 271 -0.82 -0.17 -5.75
C LEU A 271 -0.98 0.10 -4.24
N VAL A 272 -2.03 0.84 -3.88
CA VAL A 272 -2.45 1.05 -2.49
C VAL A 272 -3.93 0.73 -2.37
N HIS A 273 -4.27 -0.20 -1.48
CA HIS A 273 -5.63 -0.65 -1.23
C HIS A 273 -5.98 -0.52 0.25
N SER A 274 -6.76 0.49 0.62
CA SER A 274 -7.34 0.64 1.95
C SER A 274 -8.85 0.84 1.84
N ASP A 275 -9.62 -0.15 2.32
CA ASP A 275 -11.08 -0.11 2.32
C ASP A 275 -11.65 0.02 3.74
N LYS A 276 -11.92 1.25 4.18
CA LYS A 276 -12.50 1.56 5.50
C LYS A 276 -11.67 1.08 6.70
N GLU A 277 -10.36 0.90 6.50
CA GLU A 277 -9.46 0.50 7.58
C GLU A 277 -8.61 1.67 8.08
N ALA A 278 -7.87 2.33 7.20
CA ALA A 278 -6.86 3.30 7.63
C ALA A 278 -7.44 4.63 8.14
N ARG A 279 -6.77 5.20 9.16
CA ARG A 279 -6.98 6.57 9.63
C ARG A 279 -5.69 7.38 9.53
N ARG A 280 -5.80 8.63 9.02
CA ARG A 280 -4.68 9.57 8.82
C ARG A 280 -3.49 9.02 8.02
N MET A 281 -3.68 8.00 7.20
CA MET A 281 -2.60 7.49 6.35
C MET A 281 -2.05 8.61 5.46
N SER A 282 -0.73 8.77 5.42
CA SER A 282 -0.11 9.93 4.75
C SER A 282 1.03 9.55 3.82
N PHE A 283 1.10 10.28 2.71
CA PHE A 283 2.12 10.16 1.68
C PHE A 283 2.72 11.54 1.42
N ALA A 284 4.03 11.65 1.49
CA ALA A 284 4.76 12.87 1.24
C ALA A 284 5.87 12.64 0.22
N ASN A 285 5.90 13.41 -0.87
CA ASN A 285 6.88 13.27 -1.94
C ASN A 285 6.88 11.85 -2.53
N CYS A 286 5.71 11.23 -2.66
CA CYS A 286 5.58 9.86 -3.17
C CYS A 286 5.23 9.83 -4.65
N HIS A 287 5.67 8.76 -5.32
CA HIS A 287 5.37 8.49 -6.73
C HIS A 287 4.54 7.22 -6.84
N PHE A 288 3.45 7.27 -7.60
CA PHE A 288 2.60 6.12 -7.92
C PHE A 288 2.66 5.92 -9.43
N ILE A 289 3.07 4.75 -9.89
CA ILE A 289 3.30 4.46 -11.31
C ILE A 289 2.57 3.15 -11.65
N GLY A 290 1.51 3.25 -12.45
CA GLY A 290 0.72 2.08 -12.87
C GLY A 290 0.93 1.79 -14.33
N HIS A 291 1.37 0.58 -14.65
CA HIS A 291 1.48 0.03 -16.00
C HIS A 291 0.26 -0.86 -16.34
N HIS A 292 -0.34 -1.49 -15.34
CA HIS A 292 -1.42 -2.49 -15.45
C HIS A 292 -2.43 -2.46 -14.29
N SER A 293 -2.06 -1.96 -13.11
CA SER A 293 -2.88 -1.87 -11.90
C SER A 293 -3.37 -0.45 -11.70
N TYR A 294 -4.53 -0.30 -11.06
CA TYR A 294 -4.97 1.01 -10.56
C TYR A 294 -3.98 1.51 -9.51
N LEU A 295 -3.95 2.81 -9.26
CA LEU A 295 -3.01 3.38 -8.30
C LEU A 295 -3.56 3.27 -6.88
N LEU A 296 -4.76 3.79 -6.61
CA LEU A 296 -5.29 3.93 -5.26
C LEU A 296 -6.76 3.52 -5.13
N LEU A 297 -7.03 2.64 -4.17
CA LEU A 297 -8.31 2.56 -3.46
C LEU A 297 -8.10 3.15 -2.06
N ALA A 298 -8.49 4.41 -1.87
CA ALA A 298 -8.36 5.16 -0.63
C ALA A 298 -9.74 5.48 -0.06
N ARG A 299 -10.34 4.53 0.65
CA ARG A 299 -11.61 4.70 1.37
C ARG A 299 -11.35 4.87 2.87
N PRO A 300 -11.70 6.03 3.45
CA PRO A 300 -11.38 6.32 4.86
C PRO A 300 -12.19 5.43 5.80
N ALA A 301 -11.65 5.13 6.98
CA ALA A 301 -12.33 4.32 8.00
C ALA A 301 -13.66 4.93 8.47
N ALA A 302 -13.74 6.25 8.53
CA ALA A 302 -14.94 6.99 8.87
C ALA A 302 -15.03 8.25 8.00
N PRO A 303 -16.23 8.84 7.83
CA PRO A 303 -16.41 10.03 7.02
C PRO A 303 -16.00 11.32 7.76
N ASP A 304 -14.78 11.35 8.30
CA ASP A 304 -14.24 12.45 9.09
C ASP A 304 -12.83 12.84 8.63
N THR A 305 -12.39 14.04 9.02
CA THR A 305 -11.05 14.56 8.69
C THR A 305 -9.93 13.83 9.42
N ALA A 306 -10.24 13.09 10.49
CA ALA A 306 -9.29 12.25 11.20
C ALA A 306 -9.01 10.93 10.45
N SER A 307 -9.88 10.53 9.54
CA SER A 307 -9.73 9.29 8.75
C SER A 307 -9.20 9.59 7.34
N ALA A 308 -9.10 10.86 6.98
CA ALA A 308 -8.67 11.28 5.66
C ALA A 308 -7.25 10.85 5.29
N PHE A 309 -7.06 10.49 4.02
CA PHE A 309 -5.76 10.23 3.42
C PHE A 309 -5.07 11.56 3.11
N ARG A 310 -3.80 11.70 3.46
CA ARG A 310 -3.04 12.94 3.25
C ARG A 310 -2.01 12.75 2.15
N LEU A 311 -2.19 13.46 1.05
CA LEU A 311 -1.33 13.37 -0.13
C LEU A 311 -0.62 14.72 -0.28
N ARG A 312 0.71 14.72 -0.11
CA ARG A 312 1.52 15.93 -0.18
C ARG A 312 2.64 15.77 -1.18
N ASN A 313 2.69 16.66 -2.17
CA ASN A 313 3.71 16.63 -3.22
C ASN A 313 3.80 15.27 -3.94
N CYS A 314 2.66 14.63 -4.21
CA CYS A 314 2.61 13.31 -4.83
C CYS A 314 2.41 13.39 -6.35
N THR A 315 3.05 12.47 -7.07
CA THR A 315 2.82 12.26 -8.50
C THR A 315 2.13 10.92 -8.73
N PHE A 316 1.08 10.94 -9.53
CA PHE A 316 0.31 9.77 -9.94
C PHE A 316 0.44 9.63 -11.44
N ARG A 317 1.14 8.60 -11.91
CA ARG A 317 1.47 8.39 -13.30
C ARG A 317 0.78 7.14 -13.84
N TYR A 318 -0.05 7.35 -14.85
CA TYR A 318 -0.83 6.33 -15.53
C TYR A 318 -0.13 5.95 -16.84
N ASP A 319 0.67 4.88 -16.81
CA ASP A 319 1.49 4.36 -17.91
C ASP A 319 0.87 3.10 -18.55
N TYR A 320 -0.46 3.05 -18.66
CA TYR A 320 -1.19 1.86 -19.09
C TYR A 320 -0.99 1.43 -20.56
N GLY A 321 -0.28 2.22 -21.36
CA GLY A 321 -0.20 2.02 -22.80
C GLY A 321 -1.60 1.97 -23.44
N SER A 322 -1.85 0.97 -24.30
CA SER A 322 -3.15 0.78 -24.95
C SER A 322 -4.17 -0.02 -24.13
N ASN A 323 -3.76 -0.60 -23.00
CA ASN A 323 -4.54 -1.60 -22.25
C ASN A 323 -4.67 -1.16 -20.78
N PRO A 324 -5.50 -0.14 -20.49
CA PRO A 324 -5.86 0.15 -19.11
C PRO A 324 -6.46 -1.09 -18.45
N PRO A 325 -6.25 -1.29 -17.14
CA PRO A 325 -6.96 -2.33 -16.41
C PRO A 325 -8.46 -2.24 -16.71
N LEU A 326 -9.07 -3.38 -17.01
CA LEU A 326 -10.51 -3.46 -17.21
C LEU A 326 -11.21 -3.38 -15.83
N GLY A 327 -12.34 -2.67 -15.74
CA GLY A 327 -13.17 -2.65 -14.53
C GLY A 327 -13.15 -1.34 -13.74
N THR A 328 -12.74 -1.41 -12.48
CA THR A 328 -12.89 -0.37 -11.45
C THR A 328 -12.18 0.96 -11.79
N SER A 329 -12.26 1.95 -10.92
CA SER A 329 -11.57 3.25 -11.08
C SER A 329 -10.72 3.49 -9.85
N ASP A 330 -9.71 4.34 -9.95
CA ASP A 330 -9.06 4.89 -8.76
C ASP A 330 -10.11 5.58 -7.90
N GLN A 331 -10.09 5.33 -6.59
CA GLN A 331 -11.07 5.89 -5.67
C GLN A 331 -10.35 6.68 -4.58
N LEU A 332 -10.57 7.98 -4.57
CA LEU A 332 -9.99 8.92 -3.60
C LEU A 332 -11.14 9.50 -2.77
N LEU A 333 -11.66 8.70 -1.84
CA LEU A 333 -12.97 8.89 -1.22
C LEU A 333 -12.96 9.75 0.05
N GLY A 334 -11.79 10.24 0.44
CA GLY A 334 -11.56 11.09 1.61
C GLY A 334 -10.14 11.64 1.60
N ALA A 335 -9.70 12.10 0.43
CA ALA A 335 -8.34 12.57 0.22
C ALA A 335 -8.19 14.06 0.53
N VAL A 336 -7.08 14.41 1.18
CA VAL A 336 -6.61 15.78 1.39
C VAL A 336 -5.31 15.96 0.62
N PHE A 337 -5.36 16.75 -0.45
CA PHE A 337 -4.20 17.15 -1.23
C PHE A 337 -3.58 18.42 -0.64
N SER A 338 -2.25 18.45 -0.53
CA SER A 338 -1.50 19.64 -0.09
C SER A 338 -0.17 19.74 -0.84
N GLY A 339 0.43 20.93 -0.92
CA GLY A 339 1.60 21.12 -1.77
C GLY A 339 1.28 20.86 -3.25
N SER A 340 2.25 20.40 -4.05
CA SER A 340 2.06 20.24 -5.51
C SER A 340 1.80 18.79 -5.91
N ASN A 341 0.55 18.43 -6.18
CA ASN A 341 0.16 17.09 -6.62
C ASN A 341 -0.22 17.08 -8.10
N THR A 342 0.15 16.01 -8.81
CA THR A 342 -0.10 15.87 -10.24
C THR A 342 -0.59 14.47 -10.57
N LEU A 343 -1.71 14.37 -11.27
CA LEU A 343 -2.18 13.16 -11.93
C LEU A 343 -1.84 13.31 -13.42
N GLU A 344 -1.03 12.42 -13.98
CA GLU A 344 -0.46 12.54 -15.33
C GLU A 344 -0.33 11.18 -16.03
N SER A 345 -0.11 11.20 -17.35
CA SER A 345 0.18 10.02 -18.16
C SER A 345 1.41 10.29 -19.02
N SER A 346 2.24 9.28 -19.25
CA SER A 346 3.37 9.41 -20.17
C SER A 346 2.97 9.32 -21.65
N LEU A 347 1.85 8.65 -21.96
CA LEU A 347 1.38 8.40 -23.31
C LEU A 347 -0.11 8.76 -23.46
N LEU A 348 -0.47 9.23 -24.65
CA LEU A 348 -1.88 9.35 -25.04
C LEU A 348 -2.43 7.92 -25.26
N PRO A 349 -3.50 7.49 -24.57
CA PRO A 349 -4.14 6.22 -24.88
C PRO A 349 -4.65 6.27 -26.32
N THR A 350 -4.35 5.22 -27.08
CA THR A 350 -4.82 5.04 -28.46
C THR A 350 -6.26 4.51 -28.52
N GLY A 351 -6.81 4.10 -27.37
CA GLY A 351 -8.18 3.58 -27.23
C GLY A 351 -9.21 4.65 -26.86
N SER A 352 -10.49 4.28 -26.96
CA SER A 352 -11.64 5.13 -26.59
C SER A 352 -11.93 5.14 -25.07
N SER A 353 -11.28 4.28 -24.29
CA SER A 353 -11.46 4.23 -22.84
C SER A 353 -10.78 5.42 -22.18
N ARG A 354 -11.57 6.18 -21.42
CA ARG A 354 -11.04 7.24 -20.54
C ARG A 354 -10.50 6.61 -19.26
N LEU A 355 -9.35 7.10 -18.79
CA LEU A 355 -8.97 6.90 -17.40
C LEU A 355 -10.06 7.53 -16.53
N ARG A 356 -10.55 6.80 -15.53
CA ARG A 356 -11.55 7.32 -14.61
C ARG A 356 -11.05 7.32 -13.17
N VAL A 357 -11.17 8.47 -12.52
CA VAL A 357 -10.82 8.68 -11.10
C VAL A 357 -12.04 9.19 -10.36
N LEU A 358 -12.44 8.51 -9.29
CA LEU A 358 -13.54 8.92 -8.42
C LEU A 358 -13.00 9.77 -7.27
N LEU A 359 -13.53 10.98 -7.16
CA LEU A 359 -13.24 11.92 -6.10
C LEU A 359 -14.44 11.96 -5.14
N GLY A 360 -14.25 11.38 -3.96
CA GLY A 360 -15.31 11.27 -2.97
C GLY A 360 -16.25 10.08 -3.19
N ASP A 361 -16.94 9.65 -2.13
CA ASP A 361 -17.88 8.52 -2.14
C ASP A 361 -19.33 8.98 -2.18
N SER A 362 -20.16 8.36 -3.03
CA SER A 362 -21.61 8.61 -3.02
C SER A 362 -22.24 8.23 -1.68
N ALA A 363 -21.69 7.23 -0.97
CA ALA A 363 -22.19 6.78 0.32
C ALA A 363 -21.68 7.60 1.53
N SER A 364 -20.62 8.39 1.38
CA SER A 364 -19.97 9.09 2.52
C SER A 364 -19.96 10.61 2.35
N SER A 365 -20.28 11.36 3.40
CA SER A 365 -20.28 12.83 3.37
C SER A 365 -18.90 13.47 3.13
N SER A 366 -17.82 12.68 3.14
CA SER A 366 -16.43 13.14 3.07
C SER A 366 -16.12 13.81 1.72
N PRO A 367 -15.87 15.13 1.66
CA PRO A 367 -15.41 15.76 0.44
C PRO A 367 -13.92 15.44 0.21
N VAL A 368 -13.49 15.53 -1.04
CA VAL A 368 -12.06 15.69 -1.34
C VAL A 368 -11.67 17.13 -1.05
N VAL A 369 -10.53 17.32 -0.37
CA VAL A 369 -10.04 18.64 0.01
C VAL A 369 -8.71 18.92 -0.68
N VAL A 370 -8.58 20.10 -1.28
CA VAL A 370 -7.31 20.64 -1.75
C VAL A 370 -6.94 21.77 -0.79
N ALA A 371 -6.03 21.47 0.13
CA ALA A 371 -5.41 22.40 1.06
C ALA A 371 -4.42 23.32 0.32
N PRO A 372 -3.73 24.26 1.00
CA PRO A 372 -2.77 25.14 0.33
C PRO A 372 -1.78 24.38 -0.55
N GLY A 373 -1.67 24.81 -1.81
CA GLY A 373 -0.91 24.11 -2.85
C GLY A 373 -1.66 24.02 -4.19
N SER A 374 -1.30 23.02 -4.99
CA SER A 374 -1.89 22.76 -6.30
C SER A 374 -2.22 21.28 -6.53
N LEU A 375 -3.31 21.03 -7.24
CA LEU A 375 -3.68 19.74 -7.79
C LEU A 375 -3.86 19.88 -9.31
N ARG A 376 -3.03 19.19 -10.07
CA ARG A 376 -3.09 19.19 -11.54
C ARG A 376 -3.67 17.88 -12.05
N LEU A 377 -4.78 17.98 -12.79
CA LEU A 377 -5.50 16.88 -13.42
C LEU A 377 -5.08 16.82 -14.90
N ALA A 378 -4.03 16.06 -15.19
CA ALA A 378 -3.32 16.06 -16.48
C ALA A 378 -3.06 14.65 -17.05
N ALA A 379 -3.76 13.63 -16.58
CA ALA A 379 -3.72 12.31 -17.21
C ALA A 379 -4.31 12.38 -18.62
N ALA A 380 -3.80 11.58 -19.55
CA ALA A 380 -4.29 11.63 -20.91
C ALA A 380 -5.73 11.09 -20.98
N SER A 381 -6.65 11.89 -21.52
CA SER A 381 -8.09 11.57 -21.58
C SER A 381 -8.72 11.24 -20.22
N GLY A 382 -8.25 11.88 -19.14
CA GLY A 382 -8.73 11.64 -17.78
C GLY A 382 -10.15 12.19 -17.52
N GLU A 383 -10.99 11.37 -16.89
CA GLU A 383 -12.29 11.73 -16.34
C GLU A 383 -12.25 11.67 -14.81
N TYR A 384 -12.35 12.83 -14.16
CA TYR A 384 -12.34 12.95 -12.69
C TYR A 384 -13.76 13.24 -12.23
N VAL A 385 -14.38 12.27 -11.57
CA VAL A 385 -15.79 12.33 -11.19
C VAL A 385 -15.92 12.66 -9.72
N VAL A 386 -16.46 13.83 -9.41
CA VAL A 386 -16.76 14.25 -8.03
C VAL A 386 -18.13 13.72 -7.64
N GLN A 387 -18.17 12.80 -6.67
CA GLN A 387 -19.41 12.15 -6.23
C GLN A 387 -19.93 12.65 -4.88
N SER A 388 -19.05 13.11 -4.00
CA SER A 388 -19.42 13.55 -2.63
C SER A 388 -19.27 15.07 -2.45
N GLY A 389 -18.29 15.65 -3.13
CA GLY A 389 -17.94 17.06 -3.10
C GLY A 389 -16.43 17.27 -3.27
N LEU A 390 -16.05 18.47 -3.69
CA LEU A 390 -14.67 18.90 -3.85
C LEU A 390 -14.52 20.30 -3.25
N THR A 391 -13.62 20.44 -2.29
CA THR A 391 -13.33 21.71 -1.61
C THR A 391 -11.93 22.19 -1.97
N ILE A 392 -11.81 23.41 -2.48
CA ILE A 392 -10.54 24.01 -2.91
C ILE A 392 -10.21 25.19 -1.97
N GLY A 393 -9.33 24.95 -0.99
CA GLY A 393 -8.75 25.94 -0.07
C GLY A 393 -9.59 26.33 1.14
N SER A 394 -10.08 25.35 1.90
CA SER A 394 -10.81 25.56 3.16
C SER A 394 -9.93 25.67 4.43
N LEU A 395 -8.61 25.44 4.33
CA LEU A 395 -7.71 25.30 5.49
C LEU A 395 -6.80 26.51 5.75
N GLY A 396 -7.17 27.69 5.25
CA GLY A 396 -6.35 28.90 5.37
C GLY A 396 -5.17 28.88 4.40
N GLY A 397 -5.29 29.62 3.30
CA GLY A 397 -4.29 29.71 2.24
C GLY A 397 -4.86 29.38 0.86
N GLY A 398 -4.18 29.85 -0.19
CA GLY A 398 -4.61 29.65 -1.57
C GLY A 398 -4.36 28.22 -2.05
N ALA A 399 -5.38 27.62 -2.66
CA ALA A 399 -5.28 26.34 -3.35
C ALA A 399 -5.63 26.51 -4.83
N ARG A 400 -4.99 25.73 -5.71
CA ARG A 400 -5.22 25.79 -7.15
C ARG A 400 -5.50 24.39 -7.72
N VAL A 401 -6.65 24.22 -8.38
CA VAL A 401 -6.92 23.02 -9.18
C VAL A 401 -6.82 23.39 -10.66
N GLU A 402 -6.13 22.57 -11.44
CA GLU A 402 -6.00 22.74 -12.89
C GLU A 402 -6.54 21.51 -13.61
N VAL A 403 -7.52 21.71 -14.51
CA VAL A 403 -7.99 20.70 -15.46
C VAL A 403 -7.25 20.92 -16.77
N ALA A 404 -6.34 20.02 -17.13
CA ALA A 404 -5.50 20.16 -18.31
C ALA A 404 -6.25 19.84 -19.62
N ASN A 405 -5.57 20.02 -20.75
CA ASN A 405 -6.08 19.67 -22.07
C ASN A 405 -6.51 18.19 -22.12
N GLY A 406 -7.65 17.91 -22.76
CA GLY A 406 -8.20 16.56 -22.92
C GLY A 406 -8.76 15.92 -21.64
N ASN A 407 -8.71 16.63 -20.51
CA ASN A 407 -9.20 16.16 -19.23
C ASN A 407 -10.58 16.75 -18.91
N VAL A 408 -11.39 16.00 -18.17
CA VAL A 408 -12.74 16.41 -17.79
C VAL A 408 -12.93 16.25 -16.29
N LEU A 409 -13.27 17.34 -15.60
CA LEU A 409 -13.78 17.31 -14.24
C LEU A 409 -15.31 17.30 -14.27
N VAL A 410 -15.93 16.25 -13.71
CA VAL A 410 -17.38 16.05 -13.73
C VAL A 410 -17.94 16.14 -12.32
N MET A 411 -18.79 17.11 -12.06
CA MET A 411 -19.66 17.12 -10.89
C MET A 411 -20.88 16.27 -11.22
N LYS A 412 -21.00 15.10 -10.58
CA LYS A 412 -22.03 14.11 -10.92
C LYS A 412 -23.08 14.02 -9.83
N GLY A 413 -24.32 14.41 -10.15
CA GLY A 413 -25.46 14.30 -9.24
C GLY A 413 -25.61 12.89 -8.66
N GLN A 414 -26.05 12.79 -7.40
CA GLN A 414 -26.26 11.53 -6.70
C GLN A 414 -27.71 11.44 -6.22
N PRO A 415 -28.31 10.24 -6.19
CA PRO A 415 -29.60 10.05 -5.52
C PRO A 415 -29.51 10.52 -4.07
N ASN A 416 -30.47 11.36 -3.66
CA ASN A 416 -30.61 11.88 -2.29
C ASN A 416 -29.46 12.77 -1.79
N ARG A 417 -28.61 13.28 -2.68
CA ARG A 417 -27.51 14.15 -2.30
C ARG A 417 -27.18 15.16 -3.40
N VAL A 418 -26.75 16.34 -2.99
CA VAL A 418 -26.24 17.38 -3.87
C VAL A 418 -24.73 17.51 -3.67
N PRO A 419 -23.90 16.89 -4.52
CA PRO A 419 -22.45 17.08 -4.48
C PRO A 419 -22.11 18.55 -4.69
N GLU A 420 -21.23 19.07 -3.83
CA GLU A 420 -20.82 20.48 -3.86
C GLU A 420 -19.35 20.64 -4.27
N LEU A 421 -19.11 21.51 -5.24
CA LEU A 421 -17.78 22.07 -5.52
C LEU A 421 -17.68 23.44 -4.85
N TYR A 422 -16.79 23.57 -3.88
CA TYR A 422 -16.51 24.84 -3.21
C TYR A 422 -15.12 25.36 -3.58
N ILE A 423 -15.03 26.62 -4.02
CA ILE A 423 -13.78 27.32 -4.30
C ILE A 423 -13.61 28.44 -3.28
N GLY A 424 -12.70 28.28 -2.33
CA GLY A 424 -12.45 29.23 -1.25
C GLY A 424 -11.91 30.60 -1.73
N PRO A 425 -11.97 31.65 -0.90
CA PRO A 425 -11.74 33.05 -1.31
C PRO A 425 -10.38 33.34 -1.95
N THR A 426 -9.33 32.61 -1.56
CA THR A 426 -7.96 32.76 -2.06
C THR A 426 -7.58 31.67 -3.07
N SER A 427 -8.56 30.91 -3.54
CA SER A 427 -8.36 29.71 -4.32
C SER A 427 -8.86 29.84 -5.74
N GLN A 428 -8.41 28.92 -6.59
CA GLN A 428 -8.75 28.92 -8.00
C GLN A 428 -9.00 27.51 -8.54
N LEU A 429 -10.04 27.37 -9.35
CA LEU A 429 -10.18 26.28 -10.31
C LEU A 429 -9.94 26.84 -11.72
N VAL A 430 -8.99 26.28 -12.45
CA VAL A 430 -8.66 26.67 -13.83
C VAL A 430 -8.95 25.51 -14.77
N VAL A 431 -9.80 25.74 -15.77
CA VAL A 431 -10.03 24.82 -16.88
C VAL A 431 -9.22 25.32 -18.07
N LYS A 432 -8.18 24.57 -18.44
CA LYS A 432 -7.26 24.92 -19.52
C LYS A 432 -7.88 24.67 -20.88
N LYS A 433 -7.31 25.28 -21.93
CA LYS A 433 -7.69 25.01 -23.33
C LYS A 433 -7.78 23.51 -23.61
N GLY A 434 -8.93 23.08 -24.15
CA GLY A 434 -9.24 21.67 -24.44
C GLY A 434 -9.59 20.81 -23.22
N GLY A 435 -9.49 21.34 -22.00
CA GLY A 435 -10.05 20.72 -20.79
C GLY A 435 -11.53 21.07 -20.62
N ALA A 436 -12.22 20.38 -19.71
CA ALA A 436 -13.64 20.59 -19.48
C ALA A 436 -14.05 20.54 -18.01
N LEU A 437 -15.01 21.38 -17.63
CA LEU A 437 -15.80 21.26 -16.40
C LEU A 437 -17.26 20.98 -16.78
N ILE A 438 -17.79 19.85 -16.32
CA ILE A 438 -19.18 19.42 -16.51
C ILE A 438 -19.89 19.45 -15.17
N VAL A 439 -20.94 20.25 -15.06
CA VAL A 439 -21.77 20.40 -13.87
C VAL A 439 -23.14 19.80 -14.17
N GLU A 440 -23.37 18.56 -13.73
CA GLU A 440 -24.62 17.83 -14.03
C GLU A 440 -25.77 18.23 -13.11
N ALA A 441 -27.00 17.83 -13.48
CA ALA A 441 -28.20 18.06 -12.69
C ALA A 441 -28.02 17.67 -11.21
N SER A 442 -28.69 18.40 -10.30
CA SER A 442 -28.64 18.14 -8.86
C SER A 442 -27.22 18.21 -8.26
N THR A 443 -26.41 19.14 -8.76
CA THR A 443 -25.10 19.49 -8.17
C THR A 443 -25.02 20.98 -7.87
N LYS A 444 -24.06 21.36 -7.03
CA LYS A 444 -23.84 22.75 -6.62
C LYS A 444 -22.38 23.16 -6.79
N VAL A 445 -22.16 24.37 -7.27
CA VAL A 445 -20.85 25.02 -7.37
C VAL A 445 -20.93 26.37 -6.66
N LEU A 446 -20.20 26.51 -5.56
CA LEU A 446 -20.06 27.75 -4.81
C LEU A 446 -18.66 28.33 -5.03
N ILE A 447 -18.59 29.56 -5.50
CA ILE A 447 -17.34 30.21 -5.89
C ILE A 447 -17.12 31.41 -4.98
N ASP A 448 -16.26 31.33 -3.97
CA ASP A 448 -15.82 32.51 -3.21
C ASP A 448 -14.47 33.06 -3.73
N GLY A 449 -13.67 32.21 -4.38
CA GLY A 449 -12.45 32.58 -5.08
C GLY A 449 -12.69 32.76 -6.57
N GLN A 450 -11.95 32.01 -7.41
CA GLN A 450 -12.01 32.14 -8.86
C GLN A 450 -12.28 30.79 -9.56
N LEU A 451 -13.29 30.77 -10.42
CA LEU A 451 -13.44 29.76 -11.47
C LEU A 451 -13.05 30.41 -12.80
N VAL A 452 -11.98 29.93 -13.42
CA VAL A 452 -11.46 30.44 -14.69
C VAL A 452 -11.59 29.37 -15.76
N VAL A 453 -12.31 29.69 -16.85
CA VAL A 453 -12.43 28.85 -18.04
C VAL A 453 -11.73 29.55 -19.18
N GLU A 454 -10.60 29.01 -19.62
CA GLU A 454 -9.75 29.60 -20.65
C GLU A 454 -10.36 29.48 -22.06
N GLU A 455 -9.77 30.20 -23.01
CA GLU A 455 -10.16 30.12 -24.42
C GLU A 455 -9.99 28.69 -24.96
N GLY A 456 -11.03 28.16 -25.61
CA GLY A 456 -11.09 26.79 -26.10
C GLY A 456 -11.26 25.73 -25.01
N ALA A 457 -11.49 26.11 -23.76
CA ALA A 457 -11.92 25.20 -22.69
C ALA A 457 -13.44 25.04 -22.71
N TYR A 458 -13.94 23.89 -22.23
CA TYR A 458 -15.36 23.58 -22.17
C TYR A 458 -15.95 23.84 -20.77
N PHE A 459 -17.11 24.47 -20.72
CA PHE A 459 -17.92 24.61 -19.51
C PHE A 459 -19.36 24.22 -19.82
N TYR A 460 -19.84 23.16 -19.20
CA TYR A 460 -21.22 22.71 -19.31
C TYR A 460 -21.90 22.80 -17.94
N GLN A 461 -23.05 23.46 -17.91
CA GLN A 461 -23.93 23.52 -16.75
C GLN A 461 -25.30 22.99 -17.14
N ASP A 462 -25.76 21.96 -16.45
CA ASP A 462 -27.14 21.50 -16.55
C ASP A 462 -28.11 22.55 -15.96
N PRO A 463 -29.29 22.79 -16.57
CA PRO A 463 -30.28 23.74 -16.04
C PRO A 463 -30.73 23.46 -14.59
N GLN A 464 -30.63 22.22 -14.13
CA GLN A 464 -30.95 21.82 -12.76
C GLN A 464 -29.74 21.89 -11.80
N ALA A 465 -28.58 22.35 -12.27
CA ALA A 465 -27.41 22.57 -11.44
C ALA A 465 -27.34 24.02 -10.92
N GLU A 466 -26.91 24.16 -9.67
CA GLU A 466 -26.69 25.46 -9.05
C GLU A 466 -25.24 25.89 -9.22
N VAL A 467 -24.99 27.01 -9.91
CA VAL A 467 -23.65 27.65 -9.97
C VAL A 467 -23.79 29.07 -9.47
N ARG A 468 -23.17 29.39 -8.33
CA ARG A 468 -23.31 30.69 -7.65
C ARG A 468 -21.95 31.27 -7.25
N PRO A 469 -21.60 32.45 -7.78
CA PRO A 469 -20.55 33.28 -7.20
C PRO A 469 -21.00 33.83 -5.83
N GLY A 470 -20.15 33.70 -4.82
CA GLY A 470 -20.29 34.40 -3.55
C GLY A 470 -19.92 35.88 -3.67
N ALA A 471 -19.98 36.62 -2.56
CA ALA A 471 -19.83 38.09 -2.57
C ALA A 471 -18.51 38.61 -3.18
N ARG A 472 -17.44 37.80 -3.10
CA ARG A 472 -16.12 38.07 -3.70
C ARG A 472 -15.73 37.08 -4.80
N GLY A 473 -16.63 36.14 -5.08
CA GLY A 473 -16.46 35.09 -6.06
C GLY A 473 -16.47 35.59 -7.49
N GLN A 474 -15.66 34.96 -8.34
CA GLN A 474 -15.63 35.30 -9.76
C GLN A 474 -15.69 34.05 -10.63
N LEU A 475 -16.73 33.98 -11.47
CA LEU A 475 -16.78 33.09 -12.63
C LEU A 475 -16.28 33.88 -13.84
N ARG A 476 -15.12 33.49 -14.39
CA ARG A 476 -14.49 34.11 -15.55
C ARG A 476 -14.51 33.14 -16.73
N LEU A 477 -15.39 33.39 -17.69
CA LEU A 477 -15.40 32.70 -18.98
C LEU A 477 -14.66 33.56 -20.00
N ALA A 478 -13.58 33.04 -20.60
CA ALA A 478 -12.91 33.72 -21.70
C ALA A 478 -13.86 33.87 -22.92
N PRO A 479 -13.68 34.89 -23.79
CA PRO A 479 -14.55 35.09 -24.96
C PRO A 479 -14.69 33.88 -25.90
N GLY A 480 -13.65 33.04 -25.99
CA GLY A 480 -13.67 31.79 -26.76
C GLY A 480 -13.83 30.53 -25.91
N ALA A 481 -14.30 30.64 -24.66
CA ALA A 481 -14.71 29.47 -23.88
C ALA A 481 -15.96 28.83 -24.52
N ILE A 482 -15.98 27.50 -24.59
CA ILE A 482 -17.04 26.74 -25.25
C ILE A 482 -18.10 26.35 -24.23
N GLN A 483 -19.31 26.89 -24.38
CA GLN A 483 -20.45 26.53 -23.55
C GLN A 483 -21.12 25.26 -24.08
N GLY A 484 -20.74 24.11 -23.52
CA GLY A 484 -21.21 22.82 -24.00
C GLY A 484 -20.38 21.65 -23.48
N ARG A 485 -20.87 20.43 -23.72
CA ARG A 485 -20.08 19.23 -23.43
C ARG A 485 -18.92 19.12 -24.43
N PRO A 486 -17.73 18.67 -24.00
CA PRO A 486 -16.68 18.33 -24.95
C PRO A 486 -17.18 17.21 -25.87
N PRO A 487 -16.71 17.15 -27.13
CA PRO A 487 -17.01 16.03 -28.00
C PRO A 487 -16.61 14.72 -27.30
N VAL A 488 -17.48 13.71 -27.41
CA VAL A 488 -17.12 12.35 -26.99
C VAL A 488 -15.96 11.94 -27.89
N PRO A 489 -14.81 11.49 -27.34
CA PRO A 489 -13.71 10.99 -28.15
C PRO A 489 -14.27 9.88 -29.04
N THR A 490 -14.37 10.17 -30.34
CA THR A 490 -14.67 9.13 -31.31
C THR A 490 -13.48 8.17 -31.27
N ALA A 491 -13.75 6.87 -31.15
CA ALA A 491 -12.70 5.87 -31.25
C ALA A 491 -11.94 6.17 -32.56
N ALA A 492 -10.63 6.43 -32.46
CA ALA A 492 -9.81 6.60 -33.64
C ALA A 492 -10.05 5.37 -34.52
N ALA A 493 -10.48 5.59 -35.77
CA ALA A 493 -10.78 4.50 -36.69
C ALA A 493 -9.56 3.58 -36.72
N THR A 494 -9.72 2.35 -36.22
CA THR A 494 -8.64 1.37 -36.20
C THR A 494 -8.10 1.30 -37.64
N PRO A 495 -6.83 1.62 -37.90
CA PRO A 495 -6.29 1.53 -39.25
C PRO A 495 -6.55 0.10 -39.73
N ALA A 496 -7.26 -0.03 -40.86
CA ALA A 496 -7.59 -1.32 -41.43
C ALA A 496 -6.29 -2.11 -41.58
N VAL A 497 -6.09 -3.12 -40.73
CA VAL A 497 -4.97 -4.05 -40.87
C VAL A 497 -5.23 -4.76 -42.19
N GLY A 498 -4.52 -4.33 -43.23
CA GLY A 498 -4.51 -5.01 -44.51
C GLY A 498 -4.10 -6.46 -44.24
N ARG A 499 -5.04 -7.38 -44.43
CA ARG A 499 -4.73 -8.80 -44.55
C ARG A 499 -3.93 -8.96 -45.84
N GLY A 500 -2.61 -8.82 -45.74
CA GLY A 500 -1.69 -9.35 -46.74
C GLY A 500 -1.73 -10.87 -46.61
N ASN A 501 -2.08 -11.53 -47.72
CA ASN A 501 -2.06 -12.98 -47.89
C ASN A 501 -0.66 -13.55 -47.69
#